data_AF-A0A7W1LHU4-F1
#
_entry.id   AF-A0A7W1LHU4-F1
#
_cell.length_a   1.000
_cell.length_b   1.000
_cell.length_c   1.000
_cell.angle_alpha   90.00
_cell.angle_beta   90.00
_cell.angle_gamma   90.00
#
_symmetry.space_group_name_H-M   'P 1'
#
loop_
_entity.id
_entity.type
_entity.pdbx_description
1 polymer ?
#
loop_
_entity_poly.entity_id
_entity_poly.type
_entity_poly.pdbx_seq_one_letter_code
_entity_poly.pdbx_strand_id
1 'polypeptide(L)'
;INEIDYDQVGADGGGFVELRNNGAAAADLSGLAVVLVDGSDGLEYDREALTGELAAGGYLAVAIEPQNGAPDGVALVDTATGAVLDALSYEGEIVAAQIGTATVSLVEGTALAASVADSNAVAGSLIRNPDGRDTNNAASDWAFTTTTTRGAANVASG
;
A
#
# COMPACT_ATOMS: atom_id res chain seq x y z
N ILE A 1 -0.23 -1.25 -5.86
CA ILE A 1 -0.85 -0.83 -4.59
C ILE A 1 -1.69 0.40 -4.89
N ASN A 2 -2.99 0.38 -4.55
CA ASN A 2 -3.95 1.41 -4.94
C ASN A 2 -4.59 2.11 -3.74
N GLU A 3 -4.81 1.40 -2.64
CA GLU A 3 -5.40 1.93 -1.41
C GLU A 3 -4.84 1.17 -0.20
N ILE A 4 -4.72 1.86 0.93
CA ILE A 4 -4.34 1.29 2.22
C ILE A 4 -5.28 1.88 3.28
N ASP A 5 -6.00 1.01 3.97
CA ASP A 5 -6.85 1.34 5.10
C ASP A 5 -6.17 0.82 6.38
N TYR A 6 -5.83 1.76 7.26
CA TYR A 6 -5.11 1.55 8.51
C TYR A 6 -5.55 2.62 9.51
N ASP A 7 -5.28 2.44 10.80
CA ASP A 7 -5.63 3.40 11.88
C ASP A 7 -7.13 3.77 11.95
N GLN A 8 -8.01 2.75 11.95
CA GLN A 8 -9.45 2.97 11.98
C GLN A 8 -9.88 3.77 13.21
N VAL A 9 -10.87 4.65 13.04
CA VAL A 9 -11.43 5.44 14.15
C VAL A 9 -11.87 4.53 15.30
N GLY A 10 -11.24 4.70 16.46
CA GLY A 10 -11.49 3.90 17.65
C GLY A 10 -10.49 2.74 17.78
N ALA A 11 -11.00 1.52 17.79
CA ALA A 11 -10.15 0.33 17.89
C ALA A 11 -9.85 -0.19 16.49
N ASP A 12 -8.56 -0.39 16.19
CA ASP A 12 -8.08 -0.87 14.91
C ASP A 12 -8.66 -2.25 14.55
N GLY A 13 -9.01 -2.42 13.28
CA GLY A 13 -9.43 -3.69 12.72
C GLY A 13 -10.18 -3.57 11.40
N GLY A 14 -10.06 -4.61 10.57
CA GLY A 14 -10.70 -4.66 9.26
C GLY A 14 -9.90 -3.92 8.18
N GLY A 15 -8.63 -3.63 8.45
CA GLY A 15 -7.71 -3.00 7.51
C GLY A 15 -7.56 -3.79 6.21
N PHE A 16 -6.94 -3.14 5.23
CA PHE A 16 -6.59 -3.80 3.98
C PHE A 16 -5.53 -3.04 3.20
N VAL A 17 -4.91 -3.79 2.29
CA VAL A 17 -4.13 -3.23 1.18
C VAL A 17 -4.85 -3.61 -0.10
N GLU A 18 -5.16 -2.64 -0.95
CA GLU A 18 -5.76 -2.89 -2.25
C GLU A 18 -4.74 -2.84 -3.38
N LEU A 19 -4.88 -3.80 -4.30
CA LEU A 19 -4.17 -3.82 -5.56
C LEU A 19 -5.13 -3.50 -6.71
N ARG A 20 -4.65 -2.71 -7.67
CA ARG A 20 -5.32 -2.46 -8.94
C ARG A 20 -4.44 -2.97 -10.07
N ASN A 21 -5.03 -3.70 -11.02
CA ASN A 21 -4.33 -4.08 -12.23
C ASN A 21 -4.39 -2.94 -13.26
N ASN A 22 -3.29 -2.19 -13.39
CA ASN A 22 -3.14 -1.11 -14.37
C ASN A 22 -2.90 -1.60 -15.81
N GLY A 23 -2.71 -2.91 -16.01
CA GLY A 23 -2.49 -3.53 -17.31
C GLY A 23 -3.76 -3.68 -18.15
N ALA A 24 -3.56 -3.96 -19.44
CA ALA A 24 -4.64 -4.19 -20.41
C ALA A 24 -5.13 -5.64 -20.48
N ALA A 25 -4.55 -6.54 -19.68
CA ALA A 25 -4.89 -7.97 -19.62
C ALA A 25 -4.97 -8.44 -18.16
N ALA A 26 -5.55 -9.62 -17.94
CA ALA A 26 -5.52 -10.24 -16.62
C ALA A 26 -4.08 -10.46 -16.16
N ALA A 27 -3.80 -10.14 -14.91
CA ALA A 27 -2.52 -10.38 -14.25
C ALA A 27 -2.61 -11.63 -13.39
N ASP A 28 -1.68 -12.56 -13.59
CA ASP A 28 -1.49 -13.67 -12.67
C ASP A 28 -0.85 -13.14 -11.38
N LEU A 29 -1.45 -13.44 -10.23
CA LEU A 29 -0.95 -13.05 -8.92
C LEU A 29 -0.10 -14.15 -8.29
N SER A 30 0.00 -15.33 -8.92
CA SER A 30 0.82 -16.42 -8.42
C SER A 30 2.28 -15.99 -8.30
N GLY A 31 2.87 -16.26 -7.13
CA GLY A 31 4.23 -15.84 -6.83
C GLY A 31 4.37 -14.36 -6.43
N LEU A 32 3.29 -13.61 -6.24
CA LEU A 32 3.32 -12.28 -5.64
C LEU A 32 2.93 -12.30 -4.16
N ALA A 33 3.38 -11.31 -3.39
CA ALA A 33 2.95 -11.11 -2.01
C ALA A 33 2.82 -9.62 -1.66
N VAL A 34 1.89 -9.29 -0.77
CA VAL A 34 1.88 -8.01 -0.05
C VAL A 34 2.70 -8.21 1.22
N VAL A 35 3.64 -7.30 1.48
CA VAL A 35 4.52 -7.31 2.65
C VAL A 35 4.33 -6.01 3.41
N LEU A 36 4.18 -6.10 4.73
CA LEU A 36 4.13 -4.95 5.62
C LEU A 36 5.43 -4.82 6.40
N VAL A 37 5.91 -3.58 6.55
CA VAL A 37 7.21 -3.26 7.14
C VAL A 37 7.02 -2.26 8.27
N ASP A 38 7.61 -2.56 9.43
CA ASP A 38 7.65 -1.70 10.60
C ASP A 38 8.75 -0.65 10.38
N GLY A 39 8.41 0.63 10.38
CA GLY A 39 9.41 1.67 10.12
C GLY A 39 10.35 1.96 11.29
N SER A 40 10.10 1.40 12.48
CA SER A 40 10.97 1.56 13.64
C SER A 40 12.26 0.76 13.54
N ASP A 41 12.23 -0.42 12.92
CA ASP A 41 13.39 -1.29 12.72
C ASP A 41 13.62 -1.67 11.24
N GLY A 42 12.68 -1.34 10.34
CA GLY A 42 12.74 -1.62 8.92
C GLY A 42 12.51 -3.10 8.59
N LEU A 43 11.95 -3.90 9.51
CA LEU A 43 11.71 -5.33 9.31
C LEU A 43 10.29 -5.62 8.83
N GLU A 44 10.14 -6.72 8.09
CA GLU A 44 8.81 -7.27 7.79
C GLU A 44 8.16 -7.77 9.08
N TYR A 45 6.90 -7.37 9.33
CA TYR A 45 6.10 -7.95 10.41
C TYR A 45 4.96 -8.82 9.90
N ASP A 46 4.53 -8.64 8.66
CA ASP A 46 3.49 -9.46 8.04
C ASP A 46 3.69 -9.61 6.53
N ARG A 47 3.17 -10.71 5.98
CA ARG A 47 3.25 -11.06 4.57
C ARG A 47 2.07 -11.93 4.16
N GLU A 48 1.29 -11.44 3.22
CA GLU A 48 0.19 -12.19 2.62
C GLU A 48 0.54 -12.59 1.18
N ALA A 49 0.59 -13.90 0.94
CA ALA A 49 0.82 -14.45 -0.39
C ALA A 49 -0.44 -14.31 -1.25
N LEU A 50 -0.28 -13.82 -2.48
CA LEU A 50 -1.38 -13.63 -3.40
C LEU A 50 -1.63 -14.89 -4.24
N THR A 51 -2.87 -15.06 -4.66
CA THR A 51 -3.29 -16.17 -5.51
C THR A 51 -4.37 -15.73 -6.50
N GLY A 52 -4.54 -16.51 -7.57
CA GLY A 52 -5.54 -16.26 -8.59
C GLY A 52 -5.10 -15.23 -9.64
N GLU A 53 -6.08 -14.68 -10.35
CA GLU A 53 -5.85 -13.70 -11.41
C GLU A 53 -6.65 -12.43 -11.11
N LEU A 54 -6.06 -11.27 -11.42
CA LEU A 54 -6.73 -9.98 -11.36
C LEU A 54 -7.02 -9.48 -12.77
N ALA A 55 -8.29 -9.37 -13.13
CA ALA A 55 -8.70 -8.86 -14.45
C ALA A 55 -8.12 -7.46 -14.73
N ALA A 56 -8.00 -7.10 -16.02
CA ALA A 56 -7.57 -5.75 -16.41
C ALA A 56 -8.49 -4.69 -15.79
N GLY A 57 -7.91 -3.70 -15.10
CA GLY A 57 -8.66 -2.69 -14.35
C GLY A 57 -9.41 -3.22 -13.12
N GLY A 58 -9.18 -4.48 -12.73
CA GLY A 58 -9.77 -5.08 -11.54
C GLY A 58 -9.07 -4.61 -10.26
N TYR A 59 -9.80 -4.76 -9.15
CA TYR A 59 -9.37 -4.40 -7.80
C TYR A 59 -9.37 -5.65 -6.91
N LEU A 60 -8.36 -5.77 -6.05
CA LEU A 60 -8.25 -6.83 -5.06
C LEU A 60 -7.90 -6.22 -3.71
N ALA A 61 -8.84 -6.24 -2.78
CA ALA A 61 -8.61 -5.88 -1.39
C ALA A 61 -8.07 -7.09 -0.62
N VAL A 62 -6.79 -7.05 -0.27
CA VAL A 62 -6.11 -8.04 0.56
C VAL A 62 -6.40 -7.72 2.02
N ALA A 63 -7.11 -8.62 2.70
CA ALA A 63 -7.39 -8.46 4.13
C ALA A 63 -6.12 -8.76 4.92
N ILE A 64 -5.51 -7.69 5.43
CA ILE A 64 -4.30 -7.66 6.24
C ILE A 64 -4.42 -6.43 7.14
N GLU A 65 -3.68 -6.35 8.24
CA GLU A 65 -3.80 -5.26 9.20
C GLU A 65 -2.51 -4.41 9.20
N PRO A 66 -2.41 -3.37 8.35
CA PRO A 66 -1.32 -2.42 8.41
C PRO A 66 -1.33 -1.67 9.74
N GLN A 67 -0.16 -1.58 10.36
CA GLN A 67 0.09 -0.79 11.56
C GLN A 67 0.07 0.71 11.27
N ASN A 68 -0.13 1.50 12.32
CA ASN A 68 -0.20 2.96 12.34
C ASN A 68 1.07 3.58 12.96
N GLY A 69 2.22 2.93 12.77
CA GLY A 69 3.53 3.46 13.13
C GLY A 69 3.94 4.60 12.19
N ALA A 70 4.61 5.61 12.76
CA ALA A 70 5.14 6.75 12.01
C ALA A 70 6.68 6.69 11.94
N PRO A 71 7.29 6.17 10.85
CA PRO A 71 6.65 5.60 9.65
C PRO A 71 6.34 4.11 9.75
N ASP A 72 5.52 3.63 8.82
CA ASP A 72 5.31 2.24 8.44
C ASP A 72 5.19 2.15 6.90
N GLY A 73 5.20 0.94 6.36
CA GLY A 73 5.12 0.79 4.91
C GLY A 73 4.62 -0.55 4.41
N VAL A 74 4.35 -0.56 3.11
CA VAL A 74 3.87 -1.71 2.35
C VAL A 74 4.70 -1.87 1.08
N ALA A 75 4.91 -3.12 0.67
CA ALA A 75 5.50 -3.48 -0.61
C ALA A 75 4.69 -4.58 -1.30
N LEU A 76 4.57 -4.49 -2.62
CA LEU A 76 4.19 -5.60 -3.48
C LEU A 76 5.48 -6.25 -3.99
N VAL A 77 5.64 -7.55 -3.78
CA VAL A 77 6.88 -8.25 -4.09
C VAL A 77 6.66 -9.44 -5.01
N ASP A 78 7.59 -9.67 -5.93
CA ASP A 78 7.75 -10.93 -6.63
C ASP A 78 8.54 -11.89 -5.73
N THR A 79 7.90 -12.96 -5.26
CA THR A 79 8.47 -13.89 -4.28
C THR A 79 9.54 -14.82 -4.86
N ALA A 80 9.58 -14.99 -6.19
CA ALA A 80 10.57 -15.83 -6.84
C ALA A 80 11.91 -15.10 -6.97
N THR A 81 11.87 -13.80 -7.22
CA THR A 81 13.06 -12.95 -7.46
C THR A 81 13.44 -12.09 -6.25
N GLY A 82 12.48 -11.84 -5.34
CA GLY A 82 12.63 -10.86 -4.25
C GLY A 82 12.53 -9.41 -4.72
N ALA A 83 12.09 -9.16 -5.96
CA ALA A 83 11.95 -7.81 -6.48
C ALA A 83 10.74 -7.10 -5.86
N VAL A 84 10.93 -5.87 -5.41
CA VAL A 84 9.83 -4.96 -5.07
C VAL A 84 9.27 -4.38 -6.37
N LEU A 85 7.97 -4.54 -6.58
CA LEU A 85 7.25 -4.11 -7.78
C LEU A 85 6.57 -2.74 -7.61
N ASP A 86 6.15 -2.43 -6.39
CA ASP A 86 5.45 -1.18 -5.99
C ASP A 86 5.58 -1.06 -4.47
N ALA A 87 5.69 0.16 -3.94
CA ALA A 87 5.82 0.39 -2.52
C ALA A 87 5.23 1.73 -2.06
N LEU A 88 4.90 1.80 -0.78
CA LEU A 88 4.63 3.06 -0.10
C LEU A 88 5.18 2.99 1.33
N SER A 89 5.91 4.03 1.74
CA SER A 89 6.02 4.40 3.15
C SER A 89 5.05 5.54 3.46
N TYR A 90 4.34 5.45 4.58
CA TYR A 90 3.40 6.46 5.06
C TYR A 90 3.82 6.97 6.44
N GLU A 91 3.34 8.18 6.78
CA GLU A 91 3.69 8.90 8.02
C GLU A 91 5.19 9.16 8.24
N GLY A 92 5.98 9.02 7.17
CA GLY A 92 7.41 9.27 7.14
C GLY A 92 8.09 8.42 6.08
N GLU A 93 9.42 8.37 6.15
CA GLU A 93 10.25 7.70 5.14
C GLU A 93 10.82 6.39 5.67
N ILE A 94 10.67 5.32 4.88
CA ILE A 94 11.42 4.07 5.07
C ILE A 94 12.37 3.91 3.89
N VAL A 95 13.61 4.36 4.07
CA VAL A 95 14.65 4.29 3.02
C VAL A 95 15.47 2.99 3.06
N ALA A 96 15.28 2.17 4.10
CA ALA A 96 16.00 0.92 4.31
C ALA A 96 15.10 -0.14 4.97
N ALA A 97 14.16 -0.69 4.21
CA ALA A 97 13.39 -1.88 4.57
C ALA A 97 14.18 -3.15 4.25
N GLN A 98 14.20 -4.12 5.15
CA GLN A 98 14.68 -5.47 4.89
C GLN A 98 13.53 -6.32 4.37
N ILE A 99 13.55 -6.63 3.07
CA ILE A 99 12.58 -7.53 2.45
C ILE A 99 13.30 -8.77 1.93
N GLY A 100 13.03 -9.92 2.56
CA GLY A 100 13.82 -11.14 2.37
C GLY A 100 15.31 -10.90 2.66
N THR A 101 16.17 -11.05 1.64
CA THR A 101 17.61 -10.77 1.75
C THR A 101 18.01 -9.40 1.23
N ALA A 102 17.07 -8.62 0.70
CA ALA A 102 17.34 -7.32 0.10
C ALA A 102 17.10 -6.20 1.11
N THR A 103 17.88 -5.13 0.99
CA THR A 103 17.55 -3.83 1.59
C THR A 103 17.08 -2.90 0.50
N VAL A 104 15.87 -2.36 0.66
CA VAL A 104 15.16 -1.59 -0.36
C VAL A 104 14.59 -0.31 0.25
N SER A 105 14.39 0.72 -0.58
CA SER A 105 13.64 1.91 -0.21
C SER A 105 12.17 1.68 -0.52
N LEU A 106 11.27 2.03 0.41
CA LEU A 106 9.82 2.08 0.18
C LEU A 106 9.36 3.48 -0.26
N VAL A 107 10.29 4.44 -0.38
CA VAL A 107 10.04 5.77 -0.93
C VAL A 107 10.12 5.72 -2.46
N GLU A 108 9.00 5.99 -3.12
CA GLU A 108 8.92 6.21 -4.57
C GLU A 108 9.11 7.70 -4.88
N GLY A 109 10.21 8.05 -5.56
CA GLY A 109 10.51 9.44 -5.95
C GLY A 109 10.63 10.38 -4.75
N THR A 110 9.60 11.21 -4.53
CA THR A 110 9.48 12.07 -3.34
C THR A 110 8.52 11.40 -2.37
N ALA A 111 8.92 11.26 -1.11
CA ALA A 111 8.10 10.66 -0.07
C ALA A 111 6.76 11.38 0.13
N LEU A 112 5.73 10.61 0.47
CA LEU A 112 4.47 11.14 0.95
C LEU A 112 4.74 11.98 2.20
N ALA A 113 4.15 13.19 2.27
CA ALA A 113 4.31 14.03 3.44
C ALA A 113 3.72 13.32 4.67
N ALA A 114 4.46 13.28 5.78
CA ALA A 114 4.02 12.59 7.00
C ALA A 114 2.67 13.10 7.56
N SER A 115 2.24 14.30 7.18
CA SER A 115 0.92 14.84 7.54
C SER A 115 -0.24 14.31 6.68
N VAL A 116 0.04 13.55 5.63
CA VAL A 116 -0.96 12.86 4.82
C VAL A 116 -1.06 11.43 5.34
N ALA A 117 -2.04 11.22 6.21
CA ALA A 117 -2.18 10.01 7.00
C ALA A 117 -3.65 9.69 7.25
N ASP A 118 -3.98 8.41 7.40
CA ASP A 118 -5.11 8.04 8.25
C ASP A 118 -4.65 8.13 9.70
N SER A 119 -5.33 8.95 10.51
CA SER A 119 -4.80 9.44 11.78
C SER A 119 -5.74 9.18 12.96
N ASN A 120 -6.65 8.22 12.79
CA ASN A 120 -7.72 7.89 13.74
C ASN A 120 -8.72 9.04 13.99
N ALA A 121 -8.54 10.20 13.37
CA ALA A 121 -9.33 11.40 13.63
C ALA A 121 -10.66 11.38 12.86
N VAL A 122 -10.64 10.88 11.64
CA VAL A 122 -11.78 10.76 10.72
C VAL A 122 -11.58 9.47 9.94
N ALA A 123 -12.65 8.70 9.74
CA ALA A 123 -12.58 7.47 8.96
C ALA A 123 -12.12 7.77 7.53
N GLY A 124 -11.17 6.99 7.02
CA GLY A 124 -10.61 7.21 5.71
C GLY A 124 -9.68 6.09 5.26
N SER A 125 -8.80 6.44 4.35
CA SER A 125 -7.72 5.60 3.84
C SER A 125 -6.73 6.45 3.06
N LEU A 126 -5.54 5.91 2.80
CA LEU A 126 -4.62 6.44 1.79
C LEU A 126 -4.93 5.83 0.44
N ILE A 127 -5.05 6.67 -0.59
CA ILE A 127 -5.37 6.25 -1.97
C ILE A 127 -4.36 6.80 -2.96
N ARG A 128 -4.10 6.05 -4.05
CA ARG A 128 -3.59 6.65 -5.28
C ARG A 128 -4.66 7.56 -5.89
N ASN A 129 -4.34 8.83 -6.11
CA ASN A 129 -5.27 9.84 -6.59
C ASN A 129 -4.65 10.67 -7.74
N PRO A 130 -5.21 10.60 -8.97
CA PRO A 130 -6.36 9.80 -9.41
C PRO A 130 -6.17 8.27 -9.29
N ASP A 131 -7.28 7.53 -9.35
CA ASP A 131 -7.30 6.06 -9.30
C ASP A 131 -6.25 5.39 -10.20
N GLY A 132 -5.48 4.47 -9.63
CA GLY A 132 -4.44 3.73 -10.32
C GLY A 132 -3.23 4.55 -10.77
N ARG A 133 -3.14 5.84 -10.43
CA ARG A 133 -2.04 6.68 -10.91
C ARG A 133 -0.74 6.32 -10.21
N ASP A 134 0.22 5.90 -11.01
CA ASP A 134 1.57 5.63 -10.57
C ASP A 134 2.60 6.30 -11.49
N THR A 135 3.14 7.42 -11.01
CA THR A 135 4.22 8.16 -11.64
C THR A 135 5.56 7.90 -10.96
N ASN A 136 5.62 6.90 -10.07
CA ASN A 136 6.76 6.60 -9.22
C ASN A 136 7.17 7.83 -8.37
N ASN A 137 6.17 8.55 -7.84
CA ASN A 137 6.37 9.68 -6.95
C ASN A 137 5.25 9.74 -5.90
N ALA A 138 5.53 9.27 -4.69
CA ALA A 138 4.52 9.12 -3.65
C ALA A 138 3.82 10.44 -3.29
N ALA A 139 4.58 11.54 -3.19
CA ALA A 139 4.03 12.87 -2.93
C ALA A 139 3.06 13.38 -4.01
N SER A 140 3.18 12.87 -5.23
CA SER A 140 2.32 13.26 -6.35
C SER A 140 1.15 12.31 -6.56
N ASP A 141 1.29 11.07 -6.11
CA ASP A 141 0.35 9.99 -6.42
C ASP A 141 -0.57 9.66 -5.26
N TRP A 142 -0.17 9.91 -4.02
CA TRP A 142 -0.94 9.51 -2.84
C TRP A 142 -1.61 10.69 -2.14
N ALA A 143 -2.82 10.44 -1.64
CA ALA A 143 -3.59 11.37 -0.84
C ALA A 143 -4.42 10.63 0.21
N PHE A 144 -4.75 11.30 1.30
CA PHE A 144 -5.79 10.85 2.23
C PHE A 144 -7.18 11.13 1.63
N THR A 145 -8.11 10.21 1.83
CA THR A 145 -9.53 10.39 1.53
C THR A 145 -10.37 9.95 2.72
N THR A 146 -11.53 10.57 2.88
CA THR A 146 -12.59 10.18 3.83
C THR A 146 -13.58 9.19 3.22
N THR A 147 -13.30 8.70 2.01
CA THR A 147 -14.12 7.72 1.30
C THR A 147 -13.26 6.52 0.97
N THR A 148 -13.31 5.50 1.81
CA THR A 148 -12.70 4.19 1.54
C THR A 148 -13.32 3.59 0.27
N THR A 149 -12.50 3.09 -0.65
CA THR A 149 -12.90 2.65 -1.99
C THR A 149 -12.70 1.16 -2.25
N ARG A 150 -12.65 0.36 -1.18
CA ARG A 150 -12.52 -1.10 -1.22
C ARG A 150 -13.31 -1.78 -2.36
N GLY A 151 -12.59 -2.37 -3.31
CA GLY A 151 -13.08 -3.10 -4.46
C GLY A 151 -13.55 -2.21 -5.63
N ALA A 152 -13.25 -0.92 -5.62
CA ALA A 152 -13.74 0.07 -6.58
C ALA A 152 -12.67 1.13 -6.90
N ALA A 153 -12.95 1.96 -7.90
CA ALA A 153 -12.04 3.05 -8.28
C ALA A 153 -11.92 4.10 -7.16
N ASN A 154 -10.70 4.52 -6.88
CA ASN A 154 -10.42 5.54 -5.87
C ASN A 154 -11.11 6.86 -6.18
N VAL A 155 -11.66 7.49 -5.14
CA VAL A 155 -12.25 8.83 -5.20
C VAL A 155 -11.70 9.69 -4.06
N ALA A 156 -11.29 10.92 -4.40
CA ALA A 156 -10.90 11.91 -3.40
C ALA A 156 -12.12 12.40 -2.62
N SER A 157 -11.92 12.84 -1.37
CA SER A 157 -12.94 13.57 -0.61
C SER A 157 -13.47 14.77 -1.40
N GLY A 158 -14.78 14.97 -1.33
CA GLY A 158 -15.48 16.13 -1.91
C GLY A 158 -15.47 17.37 -1.02
#